data_AF-R0IY43-F1
#
_entry.id   AF-R0IY43-F1
#
_cell.length_a   1.000
_cell.length_b   1.000
_cell.length_c   1.000
_cell.angle_alpha   90.00
_cell.angle_beta   90.00
_cell.angle_gamma   90.00
#
_symmetry.space_group_name_H-M   'P 1'
#
loop_
_entity.id
_entity.type
_entity.pdbx_description
1 polymer ?
#
loop_
_entity_poly.entity_id
_entity_poly.type
_entity_poly.pdbx_seq_one_letter_code
_entity_poly.pdbx_strand_id
1 'polypeptide(L)'
;MEQGSILPFLKASRPRPENSRPGQPYHQKQHHPNSKRRGPNHRRNMDLEKVADETKAELPRVLAHIPGFDPTESSLIQLEDLDTLSAAQCPGFKKKARIQVLNMDSFDAAIQLDPGHNVNKHLGVTSPKANTHLKPDGAENSLDTPSTDSLAGPVADIHLSSPEPDSTSGPDETHTDSKANPDDSLDSEARNPNLLDPHRSVVVLNLASERSPGGGWQKGALAQEECLCYRSSLYLSLTPSFYPIPALAAIYTPNVVLIRSSMATGHTLLTAAQPPASLPAVSVISAAALRKPPLSDDAQTFKNPGARALTKRKIRLVLRMAALQKHTRLVLGALGCGVFANPPADVATCFLEVFNEPEFQGGWWQDVVFAVLDNVKGPGGGQHGNGNYGHFYRVLHGHEV
;
A
#
# COMPACT_ATOMS: atom_id res chain seq x y z
N MET A 1 -35.55 12.67 -58.18
CA MET A 1 -35.91 12.48 -59.61
C MET A 1 -34.60 12.60 -60.37
N GLU A 2 -34.09 11.67 -61.17
CA GLU A 2 -34.45 10.34 -61.67
C GLU A 2 -33.10 9.76 -62.18
N GLN A 3 -32.79 8.50 -61.87
CA GLN A 3 -32.63 7.37 -62.82
C GLN A 3 -31.66 7.68 -64.00
N GLY A 4 -30.50 7.00 -64.10
CA GLY A 4 -30.35 5.69 -64.78
C GLY A 4 -29.97 5.93 -66.26
N SER A 5 -29.17 5.15 -66.98
CA SER A 5 -28.64 3.80 -66.80
C SER A 5 -27.79 3.42 -68.05
N ILE A 6 -27.08 2.28 -67.98
CA ILE A 6 -26.85 1.27 -69.04
C ILE A 6 -25.72 1.47 -70.10
N LEU A 7 -24.73 0.57 -69.99
CA LEU A 7 -23.70 0.06 -70.95
C LEU A 7 -24.31 -0.50 -72.26
N PRO A 8 -23.57 -0.69 -73.40
CA PRO A 8 -22.86 -1.97 -73.65
C PRO A 8 -21.68 -2.00 -74.69
N PHE A 9 -21.05 -3.19 -74.79
CA PHE A 9 -20.28 -3.80 -75.92
C PHE A 9 -18.72 -3.94 -75.92
N LEU A 10 -18.27 -5.06 -75.31
CA LEU A 10 -17.42 -6.20 -75.77
C LEU A 10 -16.55 -6.19 -77.06
N LYS A 11 -15.32 -6.74 -76.91
CA LYS A 11 -14.51 -7.73 -77.74
C LYS A 11 -13.04 -7.27 -77.91
N ALA A 12 -11.95 -8.07 -77.91
CA ALA A 12 -11.62 -9.49 -77.76
C ALA A 12 -10.06 -9.58 -77.52
N SER A 13 -9.53 -10.30 -76.52
CA SER A 13 -8.96 -11.67 -76.50
C SER A 13 -7.54 -11.92 -77.08
N ARG A 14 -6.59 -12.38 -76.23
CA ARG A 14 -5.69 -13.58 -76.32
C ARG A 14 -4.39 -13.41 -75.47
N PRO A 15 -3.62 -14.47 -75.08
CA PRO A 15 -3.96 -15.51 -74.10
C PRO A 15 -2.85 -15.72 -73.00
N ARG A 16 -3.17 -16.48 -71.94
CA ARG A 16 -2.22 -17.04 -70.95
C ARG A 16 -1.89 -18.51 -71.30
N PRO A 17 -0.72 -19.03 -70.89
CA PRO A 17 -0.46 -20.47 -70.92
C PRO A 17 -0.99 -21.18 -69.67
N GLU A 18 -1.46 -22.39 -69.91
CA GLU A 18 -2.10 -23.34 -69.00
C GLU A 18 -1.20 -24.57 -68.83
N ASN A 19 -1.16 -25.17 -67.63
CA ASN A 19 -1.00 -26.60 -67.37
C ASN A 19 -0.99 -26.86 -65.85
N SER A 20 -1.54 -27.90 -65.25
CA SER A 20 -2.68 -28.82 -65.47
C SER A 20 -2.82 -29.64 -64.16
N ARG A 21 -4.05 -30.00 -63.77
CA ARG A 21 -4.51 -30.56 -62.46
C ARG A 21 -4.19 -32.07 -62.27
N PRO A 22 -4.55 -32.74 -61.14
CA PRO A 22 -5.92 -33.26 -60.93
C PRO A 22 -6.40 -33.29 -59.45
N GLY A 23 -7.72 -33.48 -59.23
CA GLY A 23 -8.38 -33.36 -57.93
C GLY A 23 -8.90 -34.64 -57.27
N GLN A 24 -9.72 -34.41 -56.23
CA GLN A 24 -10.57 -35.27 -55.35
C GLN A 24 -10.05 -35.48 -53.92
N PRO A 25 -10.89 -35.78 -52.89
CA PRO A 25 -12.35 -35.60 -52.73
C PRO A 25 -12.75 -34.87 -51.42
N TYR A 26 -14.04 -34.54 -51.29
CA TYR A 26 -14.66 -34.09 -50.03
C TYR A 26 -14.67 -35.24 -49.00
N HIS A 27 -14.08 -35.03 -47.81
CA HIS A 27 -14.19 -35.95 -46.67
C HIS A 27 -14.70 -35.23 -45.41
N GLN A 28 -15.72 -35.84 -44.80
CA GLN A 28 -16.26 -35.52 -43.49
C GLN A 28 -15.26 -35.78 -42.35
N LYS A 29 -15.27 -34.86 -41.37
CA LYS A 29 -14.86 -34.95 -39.95
C LYS A 29 -13.89 -36.08 -39.52
N GLN A 30 -12.74 -35.65 -39.00
CA GLN A 30 -12.19 -36.23 -37.78
C GLN A 30 -11.86 -35.11 -36.78
N HIS A 31 -12.58 -35.12 -35.65
CA HIS A 31 -12.22 -34.35 -34.47
C HIS A 31 -10.95 -34.97 -33.87
N HIS A 32 -9.81 -34.30 -34.02
CA HIS A 32 -8.67 -34.54 -33.15
C HIS A 32 -8.80 -33.67 -31.89
N PRO A 33 -8.87 -34.26 -30.68
CA PRO A 33 -8.84 -33.48 -29.46
C PRO A 33 -7.40 -33.01 -29.29
N ASN A 34 -7.11 -31.79 -29.76
CA ASN A 34 -5.84 -31.15 -29.48
C ASN A 34 -5.88 -30.69 -28.02
N SER A 35 -5.62 -31.61 -27.10
CA SER A 35 -5.42 -31.33 -25.67
C SER A 35 -4.11 -30.55 -25.52
N LYS A 36 -4.18 -29.24 -25.79
CA LYS A 36 -3.15 -28.30 -25.36
C LYS A 36 -2.99 -28.49 -23.86
N ARG A 37 -1.88 -29.10 -23.46
CA ARG A 37 -1.41 -29.20 -22.08
C ARG A 37 -1.59 -27.84 -21.41
N ARG A 38 -2.63 -27.73 -20.56
CA ARG A 38 -2.92 -26.55 -19.75
C ARG A 38 -1.77 -26.41 -18.75
N GLY A 39 -0.94 -25.39 -18.95
CA GLY A 39 0.23 -25.14 -18.11
C GLY A 39 -0.13 -24.82 -16.65
N PRO A 40 0.84 -24.89 -15.72
CA PRO A 40 0.65 -24.69 -14.28
C PRO A 40 0.13 -23.30 -13.88
N ASN A 41 0.11 -22.34 -14.82
CA ASN A 41 -0.43 -21.00 -14.58
C ASN A 41 -1.97 -20.98 -14.59
N HIS A 42 -2.64 -21.88 -15.33
CA HIS A 42 -4.10 -21.84 -15.41
C HIS A 42 -4.77 -22.30 -14.10
N ARG A 43 -4.19 -23.28 -13.39
CA ARG A 43 -4.69 -23.68 -12.05
C ARG A 43 -4.51 -22.57 -11.01
N ARG A 44 -3.35 -21.89 -10.98
CA ARG A 44 -3.10 -20.74 -10.10
C ARG A 44 -4.05 -19.56 -10.39
N ASN A 45 -4.34 -19.27 -11.65
CA ASN A 45 -5.28 -18.20 -12.01
C ASN A 45 -6.72 -18.51 -11.59
N MET A 46 -7.16 -19.78 -11.69
CA MET A 46 -8.48 -20.20 -11.22
C MET A 46 -8.63 -20.05 -9.70
N ASP A 47 -7.54 -20.14 -8.94
CA ASP A 47 -7.59 -19.90 -7.49
C ASP A 47 -7.68 -18.40 -7.17
N LEU A 48 -7.01 -17.54 -7.93
CA LEU A 48 -7.09 -16.08 -7.75
C LEU A 48 -8.42 -15.48 -8.23
N GLU A 49 -9.03 -16.02 -9.28
CA GLU A 49 -10.38 -15.63 -9.70
C GLU A 49 -11.42 -15.95 -8.62
N LYS A 50 -11.32 -17.13 -7.97
CA LYS A 50 -12.14 -17.46 -6.80
C LYS A 50 -11.88 -16.54 -5.62
N VAL A 51 -10.63 -16.15 -5.38
CA VAL A 51 -10.30 -15.15 -4.35
C VAL A 51 -10.96 -13.82 -4.66
N ALA A 52 -10.97 -13.37 -5.93
CA ALA A 52 -11.69 -12.17 -6.31
C ALA A 52 -13.20 -12.29 -6.03
N ASP A 53 -13.81 -13.43 -6.36
CA ASP A 53 -15.21 -13.70 -6.06
C ASP A 53 -15.51 -13.70 -4.56
N GLU A 54 -14.66 -14.34 -3.74
CA GLU A 54 -14.76 -14.34 -2.28
C GLU A 54 -14.63 -12.93 -1.71
N THR A 55 -13.63 -12.15 -2.16
CA THR A 55 -13.44 -10.76 -1.73
C THR A 55 -14.65 -9.89 -2.08
N LYS A 56 -15.22 -10.03 -3.29
CA LYS A 56 -16.47 -9.33 -3.67
C LYS A 56 -17.66 -9.74 -2.80
N ALA A 57 -17.77 -11.02 -2.46
CA ALA A 57 -18.87 -11.54 -1.66
C ALA A 57 -18.77 -11.12 -0.17
N GLU A 58 -17.54 -10.98 0.35
CA GLU A 58 -17.30 -10.70 1.76
C GLU A 58 -17.39 -9.20 2.08
N LEU A 59 -16.95 -8.33 1.17
CA LEU A 59 -16.95 -6.87 1.42
C LEU A 59 -18.31 -6.29 1.85
N PRO A 60 -19.45 -6.62 1.20
CA PRO A 60 -20.74 -6.12 1.67
C PRO A 60 -21.04 -6.49 3.13
N ARG A 61 -20.62 -7.69 3.59
CA ARG A 61 -20.78 -8.11 4.98
C ARG A 61 -19.89 -7.32 5.92
N VAL A 62 -18.62 -7.11 5.55
CA VAL A 62 -17.68 -6.29 6.33
C VAL A 62 -18.21 -4.87 6.48
N LEU A 63 -18.58 -4.25 5.36
CA LEU A 63 -19.03 -2.85 5.30
C LEU A 63 -20.32 -2.60 6.08
N ALA A 64 -21.24 -3.57 6.12
CA ALA A 64 -22.44 -3.49 6.93
C ALA A 64 -22.16 -3.33 8.45
N HIS A 65 -20.97 -3.73 8.92
CA HIS A 65 -20.57 -3.65 10.32
C HIS A 65 -19.65 -2.46 10.63
N ILE A 66 -19.34 -1.60 9.66
CA ILE A 66 -18.55 -0.37 9.82
C ILE A 66 -19.29 0.83 9.23
N PRO A 67 -20.48 1.18 9.78
CA PRO A 67 -21.26 2.30 9.27
C PRO A 67 -20.44 3.60 9.33
N GLY A 68 -20.44 4.37 8.24
CA GLY A 68 -19.66 5.60 8.09
C GLY A 68 -18.33 5.43 7.34
N PHE A 69 -17.86 4.20 7.12
CA PHE A 69 -16.74 3.94 6.22
C PHE A 69 -17.24 3.87 4.78
N ASP A 70 -16.99 4.89 3.96
CA ASP A 70 -17.39 4.91 2.54
C ASP A 70 -16.23 4.43 1.65
N PRO A 71 -16.20 3.14 1.24
CA PRO A 71 -15.13 2.61 0.38
C PRO A 71 -15.30 3.00 -1.09
N THR A 72 -16.37 3.69 -1.47
CA THR A 72 -16.62 4.12 -2.85
C THR A 72 -16.06 5.52 -3.11
N GLU A 73 -15.77 6.28 -2.04
CA GLU A 73 -15.21 7.62 -2.11
C GLU A 73 -13.90 7.63 -2.91
N SER A 74 -13.88 8.44 -3.97
CA SER A 74 -12.70 8.65 -4.79
C SER A 74 -12.80 9.90 -5.63
N SER A 75 -11.64 10.44 -6.01
CA SER A 75 -11.55 11.59 -6.91
C SER A 75 -10.43 11.41 -7.92
N LEU A 76 -10.71 11.73 -9.19
CA LEU A 76 -9.69 11.85 -10.23
C LEU A 76 -9.11 13.25 -10.18
N ILE A 77 -7.81 13.35 -9.98
CA ILE A 77 -7.11 14.63 -9.82
C ILE A 77 -6.06 14.73 -10.92
N GLN A 78 -6.06 15.83 -11.67
CA GLN A 78 -5.03 16.12 -12.65
C GLN A 78 -3.92 16.97 -12.03
N LEU A 79 -2.69 16.84 -12.55
CA LEU A 79 -1.55 17.62 -12.07
C LEU A 79 -1.75 19.13 -12.26
N GLU A 80 -2.50 19.54 -13.28
CA GLU A 80 -2.79 20.96 -13.54
C GLU A 80 -3.77 21.56 -12.51
N ASP A 81 -4.59 20.71 -11.89
CA ASP A 81 -5.52 21.10 -10.82
C ASP A 81 -4.86 21.12 -9.43
N LEU A 82 -3.58 20.69 -9.34
CA LEU A 82 -2.83 20.67 -8.10
C LEU A 82 -1.85 21.82 -8.00
N ASP A 83 -2.09 22.66 -6.99
CA ASP A 83 -1.13 23.67 -6.57
C ASP A 83 0.23 23.06 -6.22
N THR A 84 1.27 23.84 -6.48
CA THR A 84 2.61 23.55 -5.94
C THR A 84 2.56 23.59 -4.42
N LEU A 85 3.30 22.69 -3.78
CA LEU A 85 3.40 22.69 -2.32
C LEU A 85 4.04 23.98 -1.82
N SER A 86 3.44 24.57 -0.77
CA SER A 86 3.97 25.75 -0.11
C SER A 86 4.52 25.41 1.27
N ALA A 87 5.55 26.12 1.73
CA ALA A 87 6.12 25.92 3.06
C ALA A 87 5.10 26.12 4.19
N ALA A 88 4.02 26.89 3.96
CA ALA A 88 2.94 27.12 4.91
C ALA A 88 2.08 25.87 5.16
N GLN A 89 2.04 24.93 4.22
CA GLN A 89 1.32 23.67 4.32
C GLN A 89 2.21 22.51 4.81
N CYS A 90 3.50 22.76 5.01
CA CYS A 90 4.46 21.75 5.45
C CYS A 90 4.38 21.56 6.98
N PRO A 91 4.15 20.33 7.48
CA PRO A 91 4.21 20.06 8.92
C PRO A 91 5.58 20.34 9.54
N GLY A 92 6.65 20.28 8.74
CA GLY A 92 7.98 20.69 9.15
C GLY A 92 8.61 19.72 10.14
N PHE A 93 8.57 18.41 9.86
CA PHE A 93 9.23 17.40 10.68
C PHE A 93 10.73 17.70 10.80
N LYS A 94 11.21 17.88 12.05
CA LYS A 94 12.60 18.25 12.32
C LYS A 94 13.59 17.19 11.85
N LYS A 95 13.24 15.92 12.08
CA LYS A 95 13.97 14.77 11.57
C LYS A 95 13.48 14.48 10.16
N LYS A 96 14.38 14.57 9.18
CA LYS A 96 14.08 14.18 7.80
C LYS A 96 13.69 12.70 7.72
N ALA A 97 12.74 12.38 6.85
CA ALA A 97 12.38 10.99 6.62
C ALA A 97 13.55 10.30 5.93
N ARG A 98 13.96 9.13 6.44
CA ARG A 98 14.94 8.29 5.75
C ARG A 98 14.19 7.30 4.88
N ILE A 99 14.44 7.31 3.57
CA ILE A 99 13.84 6.36 2.65
C ILE A 99 14.25 4.94 3.02
N GLN A 100 13.27 4.08 3.24
CA GLN A 100 13.46 2.64 3.36
C GLN A 100 12.98 1.95 2.09
N VAL A 101 13.69 0.92 1.66
CA VAL A 101 13.30 0.06 0.54
C VAL A 101 13.16 -1.34 1.08
N LEU A 102 11.94 -1.88 1.04
CA LEU A 102 11.57 -3.15 1.66
C LEU A 102 11.12 -4.15 0.61
N ASN A 103 11.62 -5.39 0.70
CA ASN A 103 11.20 -6.50 -0.15
C ASN A 103 9.92 -7.13 0.39
N MET A 104 8.80 -6.42 0.29
CA MET A 104 7.52 -6.85 0.84
C MET A 104 6.32 -6.27 0.08
N ASP A 105 5.14 -6.78 0.41
CA ASP A 105 3.87 -6.29 -0.12
C ASP A 105 3.55 -4.87 0.39
N SER A 106 2.92 -4.04 -0.45
CA SER A 106 2.64 -2.64 -0.13
C SER A 106 1.70 -2.46 1.08
N PHE A 107 0.72 -3.33 1.26
CA PHE A 107 -0.16 -3.26 2.43
C PHE A 107 0.53 -3.77 3.70
N ASP A 108 1.41 -4.75 3.60
CA ASP A 108 2.18 -5.22 4.76
C ASP A 108 3.16 -4.14 5.23
N ALA A 109 3.79 -3.42 4.29
CA ALA A 109 4.61 -2.25 4.61
C ALA A 109 3.80 -1.14 5.30
N ALA A 110 2.57 -0.88 4.84
CA ALA A 110 1.70 0.10 5.45
C ALA A 110 1.30 -0.28 6.89
N ILE A 111 0.95 -1.55 7.12
CA ILE A 111 0.67 -2.09 8.45
C ILE A 111 1.91 -2.02 9.34
N GLN A 112 3.11 -2.25 8.81
CA GLN A 112 4.34 -2.12 9.59
C GLN A 112 4.63 -0.67 10.02
N LEU A 113 4.30 0.31 9.17
CA LEU A 113 4.49 1.73 9.48
C LEU A 113 3.50 2.28 10.52
N ASP A 114 2.26 1.79 10.52
CA ASP A 114 1.25 2.19 11.52
C ASP A 114 0.38 0.97 11.91
N PRO A 115 0.90 0.06 12.75
CA PRO A 115 0.21 -1.20 13.09
C PRO A 115 -1.08 -0.98 13.88
N GLY A 116 -1.25 0.20 14.48
CA GLY A 116 -2.45 0.60 15.21
C GLY A 116 -3.54 1.23 14.34
N HIS A 117 -3.29 1.50 13.05
CA HIS A 117 -4.28 2.15 12.18
C HIS A 117 -5.32 1.19 11.64
N ASN A 118 -6.50 1.22 12.27
CA ASN A 118 -7.67 0.43 11.89
C ASN A 118 -8.87 1.32 11.55
N VAL A 119 -9.98 0.70 11.14
CA VAL A 119 -11.22 1.41 10.77
C VAL A 119 -11.71 2.35 11.88
N ASN A 120 -11.69 1.96 13.15
CA ASN A 120 -12.08 2.85 14.25
C ASN A 120 -11.23 4.13 14.31
N LYS A 121 -9.90 3.99 14.27
CA LYS A 121 -8.98 5.14 14.26
C LYS A 121 -9.19 6.00 13.01
N HIS A 122 -9.39 5.37 11.86
CA HIS A 122 -9.61 6.02 10.57
C HIS A 122 -10.91 6.87 10.55
N LEU A 123 -11.97 6.39 11.19
CA LEU A 123 -13.25 7.12 11.33
C LEU A 123 -13.25 8.12 12.50
N GLY A 124 -12.18 8.18 13.30
CA GLY A 124 -12.13 8.97 14.52
C GLY A 124 -13.08 8.51 15.63
N VAL A 125 -13.49 7.24 15.59
CA VAL A 125 -14.29 6.63 16.65
C VAL A 125 -13.37 6.37 17.84
N THR A 126 -13.59 7.11 18.93
CA THR A 126 -12.91 6.83 20.20
C THR A 126 -13.50 5.55 20.78
N SER A 127 -12.65 4.54 21.01
CA SER A 127 -13.07 3.37 21.79
C SER A 127 -13.65 3.85 23.12
N PRO A 128 -14.84 3.41 23.54
CA PRO A 128 -15.32 3.72 24.89
C PRO A 128 -14.26 3.21 25.86
N LYS A 129 -13.67 4.12 26.64
CA LYS A 129 -12.80 3.76 27.76
C LYS A 129 -13.55 2.71 28.57
N ALA A 130 -12.97 1.52 28.72
CA ALA A 130 -13.53 0.48 29.57
C ALA A 130 -13.70 1.09 30.97
N ASN A 131 -14.93 1.44 31.31
CA ASN A 131 -15.26 2.08 32.57
C ASN A 131 -15.27 0.98 33.64
N THR A 132 -14.09 0.49 34.03
CA THR A 132 -13.96 -0.44 35.15
C THR A 132 -13.98 0.34 36.47
N HIS A 133 -15.12 0.93 36.80
CA HIS A 133 -15.46 1.23 38.19
C HIS A 133 -16.97 1.36 38.35
N LEU A 134 -17.65 0.21 38.30
CA LEU A 134 -18.91 0.03 39.03
C LEU A 134 -18.55 -0.68 40.35
N LYS A 135 -18.45 0.10 41.41
CA LYS A 135 -18.61 -0.40 42.78
C LYS A 135 -20.08 -0.75 42.97
N PRO A 136 -20.42 -1.90 43.56
CA PRO A 136 -21.75 -2.09 44.13
C PRO A 136 -21.75 -1.49 45.54
N ASP A 137 -22.52 -0.43 45.75
CA ASP A 137 -22.87 0.06 47.08
C ASP A 137 -24.12 -0.69 47.60
N GLY A 138 -23.97 -1.26 48.79
CA GLY A 138 -24.95 -1.19 49.89
C GLY A 138 -26.15 -2.15 49.90
N ALA A 139 -26.14 -3.12 50.82
CA ALA A 139 -26.93 -3.09 52.07
C ALA A 139 -26.91 -4.46 52.78
N GLU A 140 -26.50 -4.51 54.07
CA GLU A 140 -27.38 -4.83 55.22
C GLU A 140 -26.60 -4.91 56.55
N ASN A 141 -27.25 -4.39 57.60
CA ASN A 141 -26.84 -4.33 59.01
C ASN A 141 -27.14 -5.65 59.74
N SER A 142 -26.31 -6.04 60.72
CA SER A 142 -26.77 -6.35 62.10
C SER A 142 -25.64 -6.82 63.03
N LEU A 143 -25.75 -6.43 64.30
CA LEU A 143 -24.85 -6.65 65.45
C LEU A 143 -24.80 -8.12 65.94
N ASP A 144 -23.66 -8.56 66.47
CA ASP A 144 -23.46 -8.89 67.90
C ASP A 144 -22.03 -9.44 68.19
N THR A 145 -21.53 -9.18 69.40
CA THR A 145 -20.23 -9.61 69.99
C THR A 145 -20.50 -10.76 71.00
N PRO A 146 -19.54 -11.34 71.80
CA PRO A 146 -18.13 -10.98 72.06
C PRO A 146 -17.13 -12.16 72.32
N SER A 147 -15.91 -11.77 72.76
CA SER A 147 -14.97 -12.46 73.68
C SER A 147 -13.86 -13.32 73.02
N THR A 148 -12.58 -13.38 73.45
CA THR A 148 -11.84 -13.08 74.70
C THR A 148 -10.33 -12.83 74.46
N ASP A 149 -9.69 -12.06 75.36
CA ASP A 149 -8.32 -12.16 75.94
C ASP A 149 -7.11 -12.67 75.13
N SER A 150 -5.99 -11.93 75.15
CA SER A 150 -5.04 -11.93 76.29
C SER A 150 -3.79 -11.07 76.05
N LEU A 151 -3.11 -10.80 77.16
CA LEU A 151 -2.17 -9.74 77.50
C LEU A 151 -0.68 -10.03 77.20
N ALA A 152 0.11 -8.94 77.31
CA ALA A 152 1.48 -8.84 77.86
C ALA A 152 2.67 -8.71 76.88
N GLY A 153 3.36 -7.56 76.96
CA GLY A 153 4.79 -7.41 76.60
C GLY A 153 5.70 -7.83 77.78
N PRO A 154 6.85 -7.18 78.06
CA PRO A 154 7.64 -6.26 77.23
C PRO A 154 9.20 -6.40 77.40
N VAL A 155 9.94 -5.51 76.71
CA VAL A 155 11.30 -4.92 76.96
C VAL A 155 12.60 -5.76 77.07
N ALA A 156 13.67 -5.09 76.57
CA ALA A 156 15.06 -5.01 77.05
C ALA A 156 16.11 -5.85 76.31
N ASP A 157 17.37 -5.43 76.07
CA ASP A 157 18.09 -4.14 75.96
C ASP A 157 19.58 -4.50 75.66
N ILE A 158 20.43 -3.50 75.32
CA ILE A 158 21.92 -3.45 75.43
C ILE A 158 22.77 -3.99 74.23
N HIS A 159 23.46 -3.11 73.44
CA HIS A 159 24.82 -2.50 73.59
C HIS A 159 25.96 -3.50 73.28
N LEU A 160 27.11 -3.24 72.63
CA LEU A 160 27.85 -2.12 72.02
C LEU A 160 29.14 -2.74 71.43
N SER A 161 29.65 -2.32 70.25
CA SER A 161 31.09 -2.06 70.01
C SER A 161 31.42 -1.77 68.53
N SER A 162 32.01 -0.58 68.31
CA SER A 162 32.86 -0.22 67.15
C SER A 162 34.34 -0.35 67.60
N PRO A 163 35.39 -0.31 66.73
CA PRO A 163 35.65 0.71 65.71
C PRO A 163 36.25 0.24 64.35
N GLU A 164 36.26 1.20 63.41
CA GLU A 164 36.83 1.28 62.05
C GLU A 164 38.39 1.17 61.99
N PRO A 165 39.11 1.28 60.83
CA PRO A 165 38.72 1.73 59.46
C PRO A 165 39.29 0.92 58.26
N ASP A 166 38.81 1.19 57.03
CA ASP A 166 39.59 1.86 55.96
C ASP A 166 38.91 1.77 54.56
N SER A 167 38.84 2.94 53.92
CA SER A 167 38.76 3.33 52.50
C SER A 167 38.17 2.43 51.39
N THR A 168 37.20 2.95 50.61
CA THR A 168 37.40 3.54 49.25
C THR A 168 36.09 3.62 48.41
N SER A 169 35.77 4.86 47.98
CA SER A 169 35.18 5.30 46.69
C SER A 169 33.88 4.72 46.10
N GLY A 170 32.88 5.61 45.94
CA GLY A 170 31.98 5.69 44.77
C GLY A 170 30.47 5.84 45.10
N PRO A 171 29.81 6.96 44.77
CA PRO A 171 28.38 7.12 45.04
C PRO A 171 27.50 6.53 43.92
N ASP A 172 26.44 5.92 44.45
CA ASP A 172 25.24 5.33 43.88
C ASP A 172 24.41 6.35 43.09
N GLU A 173 24.12 6.07 41.81
CA GLU A 173 23.07 6.78 41.06
C GLU A 173 21.85 5.87 40.91
N THR A 174 20.76 6.35 41.50
CA THR A 174 19.43 5.77 41.57
C THR A 174 18.84 5.49 40.19
N HIS A 175 18.65 4.22 39.85
CA HIS A 175 17.79 3.80 38.76
C HIS A 175 16.32 3.99 39.14
N THR A 176 15.68 5.00 38.54
CA THR A 176 14.21 5.12 38.50
C THR A 176 13.70 4.51 37.20
N ASP A 177 13.09 3.33 37.32
CA ASP A 177 12.33 2.68 36.25
C ASP A 177 11.08 3.53 35.93
N SER A 178 11.17 4.32 34.87
CA SER A 178 10.02 5.00 34.28
C SER A 178 9.35 4.07 33.27
N LYS A 179 8.25 3.42 33.68
CA LYS A 179 7.32 2.74 32.78
C LYS A 179 6.73 3.76 31.81
N ALA A 180 7.14 3.70 30.54
CA ALA A 180 6.55 4.47 29.46
C ALA A 180 5.09 4.03 29.23
N ASN A 181 4.17 4.99 29.19
CA ASN A 181 2.81 4.79 28.68
C ASN A 181 2.84 4.70 27.14
N PRO A 182 1.99 3.90 26.47
CA PRO A 182 2.06 3.72 25.01
C PRO A 182 1.39 4.83 24.18
N ASP A 183 1.07 6.00 24.76
CA ASP A 183 0.27 7.05 24.13
C ASP A 183 1.00 8.40 24.04
N ASP A 184 2.34 8.39 23.99
CA ASP A 184 3.14 9.60 23.89
C ASP A 184 4.16 9.52 22.75
N SER A 185 4.22 10.58 21.93
CA SER A 185 5.35 11.02 21.07
C SER A 185 5.56 10.44 19.64
N LEU A 186 4.61 10.65 18.72
CA LEU A 186 4.93 10.72 17.27
C LEU A 186 4.58 12.07 16.63
N ASP A 187 3.70 12.86 17.26
CA ASP A 187 3.31 14.20 16.79
C ASP A 187 4.22 15.33 17.30
N SER A 188 5.10 15.04 18.28
CA SER A 188 5.93 16.04 18.98
C SER A 188 7.11 16.59 18.16
N GLU A 189 7.42 15.96 17.02
CA GLU A 189 8.56 16.34 16.17
C GLU A 189 8.21 17.26 15.00
N ALA A 190 6.91 17.50 14.75
CA ALA A 190 6.46 18.45 13.74
C ALA A 190 6.64 19.89 14.23
N ARG A 191 7.16 20.78 13.37
CA ARG A 191 7.19 22.21 13.66
C ARG A 191 5.79 22.83 13.70
N ASN A 192 4.84 22.31 12.93
CA ASN A 192 3.47 22.78 12.89
C ASN A 192 2.47 21.62 13.08
N PRO A 193 2.25 21.16 14.33
CA PRO A 193 1.43 19.98 14.62
C PRO A 193 -0.05 20.16 14.24
N ASN A 194 -0.55 21.39 14.15
CA ASN A 194 -1.93 21.68 13.72
C ASN A 194 -2.20 21.30 12.25
N LEU A 195 -1.15 21.05 11.45
CA LEU A 195 -1.27 20.56 10.08
C LEU A 195 -1.37 19.04 10.01
N LEU A 196 -1.16 18.34 11.13
CA LEU A 196 -1.34 16.89 11.23
C LEU A 196 -2.82 16.55 11.37
N ASP A 197 -3.18 15.38 10.87
CA ASP A 197 -4.49 14.79 11.05
C ASP A 197 -4.27 13.39 11.64
N PRO A 198 -4.56 13.17 12.93
CA PRO A 198 -4.29 11.91 13.61
C PRO A 198 -5.12 10.74 13.07
N HIS A 199 -6.15 11.02 12.25
CA HIS A 199 -6.97 10.03 11.57
C HIS A 199 -6.43 9.67 10.18
N ARG A 200 -5.40 10.39 9.67
CA ARG A 200 -4.78 10.03 8.39
C ARG A 200 -3.95 8.77 8.54
N SER A 201 -4.37 7.75 7.80
CA SER A 201 -3.61 6.53 7.60
C SER A 201 -2.38 6.77 6.74
N VAL A 202 -1.51 5.75 6.71
CA VAL A 202 -0.53 5.58 5.63
C VAL A 202 -1.23 5.64 4.27
N VAL A 203 -0.62 6.33 3.30
CA VAL A 203 -1.06 6.31 1.91
C VAL A 203 -0.20 5.38 1.07
N VAL A 204 -0.85 4.53 0.30
CA VAL A 204 -0.21 3.50 -0.53
C VAL A 204 -0.34 3.89 -2.01
N LEU A 205 0.76 3.82 -2.75
CA LEU A 205 0.74 3.98 -4.20
C LEU A 205 0.28 2.67 -4.85
N ASN A 206 -0.90 2.67 -5.47
CA ASN A 206 -1.32 1.65 -6.42
C ASN A 206 -0.60 1.90 -7.76
N LEU A 207 0.15 0.90 -8.21
CA LEU A 207 0.88 0.89 -9.49
C LEU A 207 -0.10 0.58 -10.64
N ALA A 208 -1.04 1.51 -10.84
CA ALA A 208 -2.30 1.26 -11.52
C ALA A 208 -2.16 0.96 -13.02
N SER A 209 -3.11 0.19 -13.52
CA SER A 209 -3.43 0.12 -14.94
C SER A 209 -3.96 1.46 -15.41
N GLU A 210 -3.53 1.93 -16.58
CA GLU A 210 -4.12 3.12 -17.19
C GLU A 210 -5.49 2.85 -17.84
N ARG A 211 -5.87 1.57 -18.03
CA ARG A 211 -7.03 1.19 -18.86
C ARG A 211 -8.14 0.51 -18.11
N SER A 212 -7.84 -0.14 -16.99
CA SER A 212 -8.77 -1.09 -16.39
C SER A 212 -8.75 -0.95 -14.87
N PRO A 213 -9.91 -0.66 -14.24
CA PRO A 213 -10.07 -0.69 -12.80
C PRO A 213 -9.52 -1.97 -12.18
N GLY A 214 -8.52 -1.86 -11.31
CA GLY A 214 -7.92 -3.02 -10.64
C GLY A 214 -7.19 -3.98 -11.58
N GLY A 215 -6.83 -3.54 -12.78
CA GLY A 215 -6.11 -4.36 -13.76
C GLY A 215 -6.91 -5.61 -14.17
N GLY A 216 -6.28 -6.77 -14.05
CA GLY A 216 -6.87 -8.07 -14.38
C GLY A 216 -7.33 -8.89 -13.17
N TRP A 217 -7.56 -8.28 -12.00
CA TRP A 217 -7.77 -9.02 -10.74
C TRP A 217 -8.96 -10.00 -10.81
N GLN A 218 -10.06 -9.62 -11.45
CA GLN A 218 -11.22 -10.51 -11.63
C GLN A 218 -10.96 -11.69 -12.60
N LYS A 219 -9.81 -11.70 -13.28
CA LYS A 219 -9.39 -12.74 -14.24
C LYS A 219 -8.19 -13.53 -13.73
N GLY A 220 -7.87 -13.40 -12.44
CA GLY A 220 -6.74 -14.09 -11.81
C GLY A 220 -5.36 -13.55 -12.23
N ALA A 221 -5.26 -12.29 -12.68
CA ALA A 221 -3.96 -11.68 -12.96
C ALA A 221 -3.21 -11.38 -11.65
N LEU A 222 -1.89 -11.29 -11.73
CA LEU A 222 -1.03 -11.09 -10.57
C LEU A 222 0.04 -10.03 -10.87
N ALA A 223 -0.26 -8.80 -10.48
CA ALA A 223 0.70 -7.74 -10.24
C ALA A 223 0.28 -6.98 -8.97
N GLN A 224 0.95 -5.86 -8.68
CA GLN A 224 0.72 -5.14 -7.43
C GLN A 224 -0.72 -4.62 -7.32
N GLU A 225 -1.27 -3.99 -8.37
CA GLU A 225 -2.66 -3.49 -8.36
C GLU A 225 -3.66 -4.62 -8.08
N GLU A 226 -3.50 -5.78 -8.72
CA GLU A 226 -4.38 -6.92 -8.47
C GLU A 226 -4.26 -7.44 -7.04
N CYS A 227 -3.04 -7.50 -6.47
CA CYS A 227 -2.83 -7.85 -5.06
C CYS A 227 -3.57 -6.90 -4.12
N LEU A 228 -3.55 -5.59 -4.39
CA LEU A 228 -4.31 -4.63 -3.59
C LEU A 228 -5.82 -4.92 -3.68
N CYS A 229 -6.34 -5.21 -4.88
CA CYS A 229 -7.76 -5.51 -5.08
C CYS A 229 -8.20 -6.83 -4.44
N TYR A 230 -7.38 -7.89 -4.51
CA TYR A 230 -7.70 -9.16 -3.84
C TYR A 230 -7.81 -9.02 -2.31
N ARG A 231 -7.10 -8.05 -1.73
CA ARG A 231 -6.95 -7.91 -0.28
C ARG A 231 -7.86 -6.88 0.37
N SER A 232 -8.52 -6.01 -0.41
CA SER A 232 -9.13 -4.81 0.14
C SER A 232 -10.40 -4.37 -0.60
N SER A 233 -11.01 -3.31 -0.07
CA SER A 233 -12.13 -2.62 -0.70
C SER A 233 -11.75 -1.74 -1.90
N LEU A 234 -10.46 -1.62 -2.26
CA LEU A 234 -9.98 -0.65 -3.25
C LEU A 234 -10.76 -0.67 -4.58
N TYR A 235 -11.14 -1.85 -5.08
CA TYR A 235 -11.84 -1.91 -6.38
C TYR A 235 -13.19 -1.18 -6.38
N LEU A 236 -13.80 -0.96 -5.20
CA LEU A 236 -15.08 -0.23 -5.07
C LEU A 236 -14.94 1.25 -5.42
N SER A 237 -13.76 1.82 -5.27
CA SER A 237 -13.46 3.23 -5.56
C SER A 237 -12.85 3.44 -6.95
N LEU A 238 -12.43 2.38 -7.64
CA LEU A 238 -11.89 2.44 -8.99
C LEU A 238 -13.02 2.54 -10.03
N THR A 239 -13.68 3.68 -10.07
CA THR A 239 -14.86 3.89 -10.92
C THR A 239 -14.47 3.84 -12.42
N PRO A 240 -15.21 3.10 -13.27
CA PRO A 240 -14.90 3.01 -14.70
C PRO A 240 -14.85 4.34 -15.45
N SER A 241 -15.56 5.38 -14.99
CA SER A 241 -15.55 6.71 -15.60
C SER A 241 -14.21 7.44 -15.49
N PHE A 242 -13.32 7.02 -14.59
CA PHE A 242 -11.96 7.55 -14.50
C PHE A 242 -11.00 6.95 -15.53
N TYR A 243 -11.44 5.95 -16.30
CA TYR A 243 -10.60 5.21 -17.23
C TYR A 243 -10.91 5.54 -18.70
N PRO A 244 -9.88 5.64 -19.57
CA PRO A 244 -8.47 5.51 -19.24
C PRO A 244 -7.95 6.68 -18.39
N ILE A 245 -7.10 6.37 -17.39
CA ILE A 245 -6.54 7.40 -16.50
C ILE A 245 -5.67 8.34 -17.36
N PRO A 246 -5.93 9.66 -17.36
CA PRO A 246 -5.11 10.61 -18.10
C PRO A 246 -3.62 10.54 -17.72
N ALA A 247 -2.74 10.88 -18.67
CA ALA A 247 -1.29 10.73 -18.49
C ALA A 247 -0.72 11.53 -17.30
N LEU A 248 -1.40 12.58 -16.84
CA LEU A 248 -0.99 13.37 -15.68
C LEU A 248 -2.12 13.48 -14.68
N ALA A 249 -2.82 12.37 -14.45
CA ALA A 249 -3.82 12.24 -13.42
C ALA A 249 -3.56 11.02 -12.54
N ALA A 250 -4.14 11.04 -11.35
CA ALA A 250 -4.18 9.95 -10.40
C ALA A 250 -5.52 9.94 -9.68
N ILE A 251 -5.95 8.76 -9.24
CA ILE A 251 -7.17 8.59 -8.46
C ILE A 251 -6.79 8.57 -6.99
N TYR A 252 -7.34 9.46 -6.19
CA TYR A 252 -7.23 9.41 -4.74
C TYR A 252 -8.40 8.61 -4.15
N THR A 253 -8.11 7.70 -3.23
CA THR A 253 -9.10 6.92 -2.48
C THR A 253 -8.77 7.02 -0.99
N PRO A 254 -9.53 7.79 -0.20
CA PRO A 254 -9.23 7.97 1.22
C PRO A 254 -9.49 6.71 2.04
N ASN A 255 -10.54 5.95 1.71
CA ASN A 255 -11.08 4.90 2.58
C ASN A 255 -10.90 3.50 1.97
N VAL A 256 -9.80 2.82 2.29
CA VAL A 256 -9.56 1.43 1.88
C VAL A 256 -9.41 0.52 3.10
N VAL A 257 -10.34 -0.42 3.28
CA VAL A 257 -10.27 -1.43 4.35
C VAL A 257 -9.65 -2.73 3.83
N LEU A 258 -8.72 -3.29 4.59
CA LEU A 258 -8.06 -4.54 4.28
C LEU A 258 -8.82 -5.69 4.93
N ILE A 259 -9.24 -6.68 4.13
CA ILE A 259 -10.00 -7.82 4.62
C ILE A 259 -9.22 -9.14 4.53
N ARG A 260 -8.01 -9.12 3.99
CA ARG A 260 -7.20 -10.33 3.75
C ARG A 260 -5.72 -10.15 4.02
N SER A 261 -5.10 -11.18 4.58
CA SER A 261 -3.64 -11.26 4.75
C SER A 261 -2.91 -11.34 3.40
N SER A 262 -1.60 -11.13 3.40
CA SER A 262 -0.80 -11.20 2.19
C SER A 262 -0.70 -12.62 1.64
N MET A 263 -0.36 -12.73 0.36
CA MET A 263 -0.09 -14.03 -0.27
C MET A 263 1.02 -14.81 0.46
N ALA A 264 2.01 -14.09 1.01
CA ALA A 264 3.12 -14.69 1.75
C ALA A 264 2.68 -15.27 3.12
N THR A 265 1.55 -14.81 3.66
CA THR A 265 1.02 -15.20 4.98
C THR A 265 -0.29 -15.99 4.87
N GLY A 266 -0.51 -16.66 3.74
CA GLY A 266 -1.61 -17.60 3.54
C GLY A 266 -2.89 -17.00 2.94
N HIS A 267 -2.96 -15.69 2.72
CA HIS A 267 -4.05 -15.02 2.02
C HIS A 267 -5.45 -15.28 2.60
N THR A 268 -5.54 -15.37 3.92
CA THR A 268 -6.77 -15.68 4.66
C THR A 268 -7.55 -14.41 5.00
N LEU A 269 -8.87 -14.53 5.12
CA LEU A 269 -9.72 -13.43 5.57
C LEU A 269 -9.35 -13.02 7.00
N LEU A 270 -9.15 -11.72 7.20
CA LEU A 270 -8.84 -11.13 8.51
C LEU A 270 -10.07 -11.08 9.42
N THR A 271 -11.28 -11.13 8.85
CA THR A 271 -12.56 -11.12 9.57
C THR A 271 -12.75 -12.34 10.48
N ALA A 272 -12.01 -13.42 10.25
CA ALA A 272 -12.01 -14.59 11.12
C ALA A 272 -11.28 -14.35 12.46
N ALA A 273 -10.35 -13.39 12.51
CA ALA A 273 -9.49 -13.14 13.67
C ALA A 273 -9.86 -11.86 14.44
N GLN A 274 -10.55 -10.91 13.82
CA GLN A 274 -10.90 -9.63 14.43
C GLN A 274 -12.19 -9.04 13.82
N PRO A 275 -12.94 -8.21 14.57
CA PRO A 275 -14.15 -7.59 14.06
C PRO A 275 -13.84 -6.57 12.95
N PRO A 276 -14.79 -6.31 12.02
CA PRO A 276 -14.63 -5.35 10.92
C PRO A 276 -14.06 -3.97 11.32
N ALA A 277 -14.48 -3.44 12.47
CA ALA A 277 -14.03 -2.15 12.99
C ALA A 277 -12.55 -2.10 13.42
N SER A 278 -11.94 -3.27 13.66
CA SER A 278 -10.52 -3.42 14.00
C SER A 278 -9.65 -3.79 12.79
N LEU A 279 -10.24 -3.96 11.61
CA LEU A 279 -9.47 -4.24 10.40
C LEU A 279 -8.56 -3.07 10.02
N PRO A 280 -7.37 -3.32 9.43
CA PRO A 280 -6.49 -2.26 8.97
C PRO A 280 -7.16 -1.39 7.90
N ALA A 281 -6.90 -0.09 7.95
CA ALA A 281 -7.41 0.88 6.99
C ALA A 281 -6.28 1.77 6.45
N VAL A 282 -6.28 2.03 5.15
CA VAL A 282 -5.29 2.85 4.45
C VAL A 282 -5.97 3.79 3.46
N SER A 283 -5.22 4.78 2.97
CA SER A 283 -5.59 5.53 1.78
C SER A 283 -4.75 5.05 0.60
N VAL A 284 -5.24 5.24 -0.62
CA VAL A 284 -4.56 4.81 -1.85
C VAL A 284 -4.51 5.94 -2.86
N ILE A 285 -3.36 6.12 -3.50
CA ILE A 285 -3.20 6.92 -4.71
C ILE A 285 -2.96 5.96 -5.87
N SER A 286 -3.84 5.94 -6.87
CA SER A 286 -3.70 5.10 -8.06
C SER A 286 -3.16 5.91 -9.23
N ALA A 287 -1.92 5.64 -9.62
CA ALA A 287 -1.25 6.32 -10.72
C ALA A 287 -0.63 5.33 -11.70
N ALA A 288 -0.95 5.47 -12.98
CA ALA A 288 -0.41 4.61 -14.02
C ALA A 288 0.94 5.12 -14.54
N ALA A 289 1.91 4.22 -14.73
CA ALA A 289 3.18 4.55 -15.37
C ALA A 289 3.06 4.58 -16.91
N LEU A 290 4.14 4.96 -17.60
CA LEU A 290 4.20 4.81 -19.06
C LEU A 290 4.20 3.33 -19.45
N ARG A 291 3.41 2.94 -20.44
CA ARG A 291 3.38 1.55 -20.90
C ARG A 291 4.45 1.30 -21.96
N LYS A 292 5.41 0.45 -21.64
CA LYS A 292 6.50 -0.03 -22.52
C LYS A 292 7.19 1.11 -23.27
N PRO A 293 7.69 2.14 -22.57
CA PRO A 293 8.38 3.25 -23.22
C PRO A 293 9.65 2.75 -23.91
N PRO A 294 10.09 3.37 -25.02
CA PRO A 294 11.39 3.05 -25.60
C PRO A 294 12.53 3.33 -24.62
N LEU A 295 13.47 2.38 -24.50
CA LEU A 295 14.63 2.44 -23.60
C LEU A 295 15.94 2.61 -24.37
N SER A 296 17.00 3.02 -23.68
CA SER A 296 18.37 2.98 -24.20
C SER A 296 18.79 1.57 -24.63
N ASP A 297 19.87 1.45 -25.40
CA ASP A 297 20.31 0.16 -25.96
C ASP A 297 20.67 -0.87 -24.87
N ASP A 298 21.10 -0.41 -23.69
CA ASP A 298 21.38 -1.22 -22.49
C ASP A 298 20.14 -1.44 -21.58
N ALA A 299 18.98 -0.91 -21.98
CA ALA A 299 17.72 -0.92 -21.24
C ALA A 299 17.77 -0.31 -19.82
N GLN A 300 18.81 0.47 -19.49
CA GLN A 300 18.98 1.06 -18.16
C GLN A 300 18.26 2.39 -17.98
N THR A 301 17.96 3.11 -19.06
CA THR A 301 17.37 4.46 -19.02
C THR A 301 16.27 4.63 -20.05
N PHE A 302 15.44 5.67 -19.87
CA PHE A 302 14.48 6.06 -20.90
C PHE A 302 15.23 6.55 -22.14
N LYS A 303 14.86 6.07 -23.35
CA LYS A 303 15.46 6.56 -24.61
C LYS A 303 15.14 8.02 -24.88
N ASN A 304 13.93 8.43 -24.49
CA ASN A 304 13.39 9.75 -24.78
C ASN A 304 13.39 10.61 -23.50
N PRO A 305 14.05 11.78 -23.47
CA PRO A 305 14.05 12.69 -22.32
C PRO A 305 12.65 13.14 -21.89
N GLY A 306 11.71 13.29 -22.82
CA GLY A 306 10.31 13.61 -22.55
C GLY A 306 9.56 12.50 -21.82
N ALA A 307 9.88 11.22 -22.07
CA ALA A 307 9.32 10.10 -21.31
C ALA A 307 9.80 10.14 -19.85
N ARG A 308 11.10 10.38 -19.64
CA ARG A 308 11.68 10.58 -18.30
C ARG A 308 11.06 11.78 -17.58
N ALA A 309 10.90 12.91 -18.28
CA ALA A 309 10.26 14.11 -17.74
C ALA A 309 8.80 13.87 -17.35
N LEU A 310 8.05 13.11 -18.16
CA LEU A 310 6.68 12.72 -17.86
C LEU A 310 6.60 11.82 -16.62
N THR A 311 7.53 10.87 -16.47
CA THR A 311 7.68 10.07 -15.23
C THR A 311 7.90 10.97 -14.01
N LYS A 312 8.82 11.95 -14.08
CA LYS A 312 9.04 12.90 -12.97
C LYS A 312 7.78 13.72 -12.66
N ARG A 313 7.05 14.19 -13.67
CA ARG A 313 5.77 14.92 -13.46
C ARG A 313 4.72 14.05 -12.77
N LYS A 314 4.64 12.75 -13.10
CA LYS A 314 3.77 11.80 -12.38
C LYS A 314 4.20 11.59 -10.92
N ILE A 315 5.50 11.52 -10.66
CA ILE A 315 6.01 11.41 -9.28
C ILE A 315 5.62 12.66 -8.48
N ARG A 316 5.79 13.87 -9.05
CA ARG A 316 5.33 15.12 -8.43
C ARG A 316 3.84 15.10 -8.11
N LEU A 317 3.00 14.65 -9.05
CA LEU A 317 1.57 14.49 -8.83
C LEU A 317 1.26 13.62 -7.60
N VAL A 318 1.90 12.44 -7.50
CA VAL A 318 1.71 11.53 -6.36
C VAL A 318 2.13 12.19 -5.04
N LEU A 319 3.32 12.83 -5.01
CA LEU A 319 3.84 13.45 -3.79
C LEU A 319 3.03 14.68 -3.36
N ARG A 320 2.62 15.54 -4.31
CA ARG A 320 1.73 16.68 -4.05
C ARG A 320 0.42 16.22 -3.46
N MET A 321 -0.21 15.22 -4.09
CA MET A 321 -1.47 14.67 -3.63
C MET A 321 -1.35 14.11 -2.21
N ALA A 322 -0.30 13.34 -1.92
CA ALA A 322 -0.07 12.82 -0.58
C ALA A 322 0.06 13.94 0.47
N ALA A 323 0.87 14.96 0.20
CA ALA A 323 1.09 16.08 1.10
C ALA A 323 -0.17 16.96 1.29
N LEU A 324 -0.88 17.29 0.21
CA LEU A 324 -2.10 18.11 0.27
C LEU A 324 -3.24 17.38 0.99
N GLN A 325 -3.29 16.06 0.90
CA GLN A 325 -4.19 15.20 1.68
C GLN A 325 -3.67 14.88 3.09
N LYS A 326 -2.61 15.59 3.54
CA LYS A 326 -2.02 15.52 4.89
C LYS A 326 -1.47 14.14 5.28
N HIS A 327 -1.10 13.31 4.31
CA HIS A 327 -0.42 12.06 4.60
C HIS A 327 1.05 12.31 4.93
N THR A 328 1.46 11.85 6.10
CA THR A 328 2.83 11.97 6.60
C THR A 328 3.63 10.68 6.48
N ARG A 329 2.97 9.56 6.17
CA ARG A 329 3.60 8.24 5.95
C ARG A 329 3.23 7.70 4.58
N LEU A 330 4.24 7.41 3.76
CA LEU A 330 4.06 6.98 2.38
C LEU A 330 4.58 5.56 2.18
N VAL A 331 3.78 4.74 1.48
CA VAL A 331 4.26 3.51 0.85
C VAL A 331 4.20 3.68 -0.66
N LEU A 332 5.36 3.86 -1.26
CA LEU A 332 5.59 3.93 -2.70
C LEU A 332 6.03 2.56 -3.23
N GLY A 333 6.38 2.49 -4.52
CA GLY A 333 6.82 1.24 -5.15
C GLY A 333 7.49 1.46 -6.49
N ALA A 334 7.81 0.35 -7.16
CA ALA A 334 8.53 0.36 -8.43
C ALA A 334 7.63 0.71 -9.63
N LEU A 335 7.23 1.98 -9.71
CA LEU A 335 6.25 2.51 -10.66
C LEU A 335 6.58 2.12 -12.11
N GLY A 336 5.75 1.26 -12.70
CA GLY A 336 5.90 0.82 -14.09
C GLY A 336 7.01 -0.19 -14.38
N CYS A 337 7.76 -0.63 -13.37
CA CYS A 337 8.95 -1.49 -13.54
C CYS A 337 8.62 -2.99 -13.67
N GLY A 338 7.34 -3.34 -13.74
CA GLY A 338 6.84 -4.69 -14.00
C GLY A 338 6.37 -4.87 -15.45
N VAL A 339 5.10 -5.22 -15.63
CA VAL A 339 4.46 -5.45 -16.95
C VAL A 339 4.60 -4.26 -17.91
N PHE A 340 4.78 -3.04 -17.37
CA PHE A 340 4.93 -1.82 -18.16
C PHE A 340 6.37 -1.54 -18.60
N ALA A 341 7.34 -2.35 -18.18
CA ALA A 341 8.72 -2.32 -18.68
C ALA A 341 9.40 -0.93 -18.64
N ASN A 342 9.21 -0.19 -17.55
CA ASN A 342 10.01 1.01 -17.27
C ASN A 342 11.38 0.60 -16.69
N PRO A 343 12.44 1.38 -16.93
CA PRO A 343 13.79 1.05 -16.48
C PRO A 343 13.90 1.25 -14.95
N PRO A 344 14.11 0.19 -14.14
CA PRO A 344 13.98 0.28 -12.68
C PRO A 344 14.95 1.27 -12.03
N ALA A 345 16.22 1.26 -12.46
CA ALA A 345 17.23 2.18 -11.94
C ALA A 345 16.87 3.64 -12.22
N ASP A 346 16.53 3.98 -13.47
CA ASP A 346 16.22 5.35 -13.86
C ASP A 346 14.87 5.84 -13.30
N VAL A 347 13.89 4.96 -13.08
CA VAL A 347 12.67 5.31 -12.31
C VAL A 347 13.00 5.62 -10.85
N ALA A 348 13.84 4.80 -10.20
CA ALA A 348 14.29 5.07 -8.83
C ALA A 348 15.08 6.40 -8.76
N THR A 349 15.93 6.68 -9.74
CA THR A 349 16.63 7.96 -9.86
C THR A 349 15.66 9.12 -10.07
N CYS A 350 14.60 8.94 -10.87
CA CYS A 350 13.55 9.96 -11.02
C CYS A 350 12.87 10.27 -9.68
N PHE A 351 12.59 9.28 -8.83
CA PHE A 351 12.06 9.52 -7.49
C PHE A 351 13.05 10.32 -6.64
N LEU A 352 14.31 9.91 -6.59
CA LEU A 352 15.34 10.62 -5.81
C LEU A 352 15.51 12.06 -6.27
N GLU A 353 15.57 12.29 -7.58
CA GLU A 353 15.66 13.64 -8.14
C GLU A 353 14.45 14.49 -7.78
N VAL A 354 13.23 13.94 -7.83
CA VAL A 354 12.01 14.69 -7.47
C VAL A 354 12.00 14.98 -5.97
N PHE A 355 12.34 14.04 -5.10
CA PHE A 355 12.43 14.31 -3.66
C PHE A 355 13.43 15.43 -3.34
N ASN A 356 14.54 15.51 -4.09
CA ASN A 356 15.54 16.57 -3.93
C ASN A 356 15.14 17.94 -4.51
N GLU A 357 13.97 18.05 -5.14
CA GLU A 357 13.48 19.34 -5.61
C GLU A 357 13.06 20.22 -4.42
N PRO A 358 13.29 21.56 -4.47
CA PRO A 358 12.98 22.46 -3.36
C PRO A 358 11.55 22.37 -2.85
N GLU A 359 10.60 22.03 -3.72
CA GLU A 359 9.18 21.85 -3.38
C GLU A 359 8.94 20.76 -2.33
N PHE A 360 9.70 19.66 -2.38
CA PHE A 360 9.51 18.50 -1.50
C PHE A 360 10.50 18.49 -0.34
N GLN A 361 11.30 19.55 -0.21
CA GLN A 361 12.12 19.78 0.97
C GLN A 361 11.29 20.46 2.07
N GLY A 362 11.71 20.26 3.32
CA GLY A 362 11.13 20.96 4.48
C GLY A 362 10.54 20.07 5.56
N GLY A 363 10.57 18.74 5.41
CA GLY A 363 10.04 17.81 6.41
C GLY A 363 8.54 17.57 6.23
N TRP A 364 8.14 17.16 5.03
CA TRP A 364 6.74 16.84 4.70
C TRP A 364 6.26 15.52 5.30
N TRP A 365 7.16 14.55 5.42
CA TRP A 365 6.84 13.18 5.79
C TRP A 365 7.65 12.73 7.00
N GLN A 366 7.05 11.87 7.82
CA GLN A 366 7.72 11.13 8.87
C GLN A 366 8.41 9.89 8.29
N ASP A 367 7.70 9.18 7.42
CA ASP A 367 8.13 7.90 6.87
C ASP A 367 7.90 7.84 5.36
N VAL A 368 8.93 7.40 4.63
CA VAL A 368 8.86 7.13 3.20
C VAL A 368 9.42 5.74 2.94
N VAL A 369 8.53 4.80 2.57
CA VAL A 369 8.89 3.41 2.26
C VAL A 369 8.64 3.14 0.79
N PHE A 370 9.57 2.46 0.13
CA PHE A 370 9.35 1.80 -1.15
C PHE A 370 9.17 0.30 -0.93
N ALA A 371 7.93 -0.18 -1.02
CA ALA A 371 7.62 -1.59 -0.97
C ALA A 371 7.80 -2.20 -2.37
N VAL A 372 8.91 -2.88 -2.60
CA VAL A 372 9.31 -3.41 -3.91
C VAL A 372 9.61 -4.90 -3.77
N LEU A 373 8.63 -5.73 -4.14
CA LEU A 373 8.82 -7.16 -4.23
C LEU A 373 9.86 -7.49 -5.31
N ASP A 374 10.81 -8.33 -4.96
CA ASP A 374 11.84 -8.78 -5.88
C ASP A 374 11.24 -9.69 -6.96
N ASN A 375 11.48 -9.32 -8.22
CA ASN A 375 11.08 -10.11 -9.38
C ASN A 375 12.16 -11.12 -9.82
N VAL A 376 13.32 -11.12 -9.16
CA VAL A 376 14.39 -12.11 -9.35
C VAL A 376 14.55 -12.94 -8.07
N LYS A 377 14.68 -14.26 -8.23
CA LYS A 377 14.86 -15.22 -7.12
C LYS A 377 16.27 -15.78 -7.11
N GLY A 378 16.69 -16.30 -5.96
CA GLY A 378 17.98 -16.96 -5.80
C GLY A 378 19.15 -15.97 -5.78
N PRO A 379 20.35 -16.37 -6.24
CA PRO A 379 21.58 -15.56 -6.12
C PRO A 379 21.52 -14.19 -6.82
N GLY A 380 20.60 -14.01 -7.78
CA GLY A 380 20.41 -12.74 -8.50
C GLY A 380 19.41 -11.78 -7.86
N GLY A 381 18.77 -12.16 -6.74
CA GLY A 381 17.86 -11.33 -5.98
C GLY A 381 18.55 -10.60 -4.81
N GLY A 382 17.75 -9.87 -4.03
CA GLY A 382 18.22 -9.12 -2.87
C GLY A 382 18.77 -7.74 -3.20
N GLN A 383 19.36 -7.09 -2.19
CA GLN A 383 19.77 -5.68 -2.24
C GLN A 383 20.85 -5.41 -3.31
N HIS A 384 21.71 -6.40 -3.58
CA HIS A 384 22.74 -6.34 -4.62
C HIS A 384 22.33 -7.03 -5.93
N GLY A 385 21.08 -7.52 -6.00
CA GLY A 385 20.56 -8.24 -7.14
C GLY A 385 20.16 -7.36 -8.32
N ASN A 386 19.82 -8.00 -9.44
CA ASN A 386 19.38 -7.35 -10.69
C ASN A 386 17.86 -7.21 -10.78
N GLY A 387 17.13 -7.59 -9.74
CA GLY A 387 15.69 -7.38 -9.67
C GLY A 387 15.32 -5.96 -9.27
N ASN A 388 14.04 -5.63 -9.40
CA ASN A 388 13.49 -4.31 -9.08
C ASN A 388 13.85 -3.89 -7.64
N TYR A 389 13.76 -4.82 -6.69
CA TYR A 389 14.13 -4.58 -5.30
C TYR A 389 15.59 -4.10 -5.19
N GLY A 390 16.54 -4.82 -5.80
CA GLY A 390 17.95 -4.45 -5.77
C GLY A 390 18.23 -3.09 -6.41
N HIS A 391 17.62 -2.80 -7.56
CA HIS A 391 17.77 -1.49 -8.21
C HIS A 391 17.25 -0.35 -7.35
N PHE A 392 16.03 -0.47 -6.81
CA PHE A 392 15.46 0.56 -5.94
C PHE A 392 16.26 0.70 -4.64
N TYR A 393 16.69 -0.42 -4.04
CA TYR A 393 17.47 -0.41 -2.82
C TYR A 393 18.76 0.39 -2.98
N ARG A 394 19.55 0.10 -4.02
CA ARG A 394 20.83 0.78 -4.26
C ARG A 394 20.69 2.27 -4.55
N VAL A 395 19.58 2.69 -5.16
CA VAL A 395 19.38 4.10 -5.55
C VAL A 395 18.73 4.93 -4.44
N LEU A 396 17.84 4.34 -3.64
CA LEU A 396 16.97 5.09 -2.73
C LEU A 396 17.21 4.79 -1.26
N HIS A 397 17.60 3.57 -0.89
CA HIS A 397 17.65 3.18 0.51
C HIS A 397 18.66 4.04 1.28
N GLY A 398 18.23 4.60 2.40
CA GLY A 398 19.07 5.40 3.29
C GLY A 398 19.16 6.87 2.92
N HIS A 399 18.63 7.32 1.79
CA HIS A 399 18.55 8.75 1.46
C HIS A 399 17.57 9.50 2.37
N GLU A 400 17.91 10.72 2.77
CA GLU A 400 17.04 11.59 3.55
C GLU A 400 16.21 12.50 2.64
N VAL A 401 14.92 12.63 2.92
CA VAL A 401 13.96 13.43 2.16
C VAL A 401 13.10 14.33 3.02
#